data_AF-A0A229W0T3-F1
#
_entry.id   AF-A0A229W0T3-F1
#
_cell.length_a   1.000
_cell.length_b   1.000
_cell.length_c   1.000
_cell.angle_alpha   90.00
_cell.angle_beta   90.00
_cell.angle_gamma   90.00
#
_symmetry.space_group_name_H-M   'P 1'
#
loop_
_entity.id
_entity.type
_entity.pdbx_description
1 polymer ?
#
loop_
_entity_poly.entity_id
_entity_poly.type
_entity_poly.pdbx_seq_one_letter_code
_entity_poly.pdbx_strand_id
1 'polypeptide(L)'
;MGTINVTGVAMGATRLNITSSGQPTVTASVPVTVRSRNLLSYGAAEGNGWTATINSDGSLHISGTAAGQWRGIGWAFDAPVTTGRIRLTQRENAAGLSSSLKFYDQSGQRVGDQLTNGMTVTIPAGTSRWRLELLCNTATPAMTDTDLHLQVETGDTSHEWMRPDVTNLSVGA
;
A
#
# COMPACT_ATOMS: atom_id res chain seq x y z
N MET A 1 -2.31 -24.25 -29.86
CA MET A 1 -2.91 -24.07 -28.53
C MET A 1 -3.64 -22.74 -28.54
N GLY A 2 -4.93 -22.71 -28.16
CA GLY A 2 -5.69 -21.47 -28.02
C GLY A 2 -5.63 -20.96 -26.58
N THR A 3 -5.75 -19.65 -26.39
CA THR A 3 -5.73 -19.01 -25.06
C THR A 3 -7.08 -18.38 -24.78
N ILE A 4 -7.55 -18.49 -23.53
CA ILE A 4 -8.70 -17.74 -23.02
C ILE A 4 -8.13 -16.62 -22.14
N ASN A 5 -8.44 -15.37 -22.48
CA ASN A 5 -8.07 -14.20 -21.67
C ASN A 5 -9.28 -13.79 -20.82
N VAL A 6 -9.07 -13.64 -19.52
CA VAL A 6 -10.10 -13.23 -18.56
C VAL A 6 -9.63 -11.96 -17.85
N THR A 7 -10.46 -10.91 -17.85
CA THR A 7 -10.16 -9.65 -17.18
C THR A 7 -10.96 -9.54 -15.89
N GLY A 8 -10.28 -9.32 -14.77
CA GLY A 8 -10.92 -9.00 -13.49
C GLY A 8 -11.36 -7.55 -13.43
N VAL A 9 -12.62 -7.29 -13.06
CA VAL A 9 -13.19 -5.93 -12.97
C VAL A 9 -13.20 -5.36 -11.55
N ALA A 10 -13.14 -6.22 -10.54
CA ALA A 10 -13.15 -5.86 -9.13
C ALA A 10 -12.26 -6.82 -8.33
N MET A 11 -11.73 -6.34 -7.20
CA MET A 11 -10.95 -7.18 -6.28
C MET A 11 -11.80 -8.32 -5.72
N GLY A 12 -11.14 -9.45 -5.44
CA GLY A 12 -11.79 -10.60 -4.81
C GLY A 12 -11.29 -11.92 -5.34
N ALA A 13 -11.86 -12.99 -4.82
CA ALA A 13 -11.57 -14.36 -5.23
C ALA A 13 -12.81 -15.00 -5.86
N THR A 14 -12.61 -15.70 -6.97
CA THR A 14 -13.64 -16.47 -7.65
C THR A 14 -13.02 -17.74 -8.25
N ARG A 15 -13.84 -18.55 -8.91
CA ARG A 15 -13.39 -19.74 -9.64
C ARG A 15 -13.97 -19.73 -11.04
N LEU A 16 -13.12 -19.99 -12.02
CA LEU A 16 -13.54 -20.32 -13.38
C LEU A 16 -13.81 -21.84 -13.42
N ASN A 17 -15.07 -22.22 -13.51
CA ASN A 17 -15.47 -23.62 -13.67
C ASN A 17 -15.70 -23.92 -15.14
N ILE A 18 -15.00 -24.93 -15.64
CA ILE A 18 -15.08 -25.42 -17.01
C ILE A 18 -15.68 -26.82 -16.95
N THR A 19 -16.81 -27.02 -17.61
CA THR A 19 -17.51 -28.32 -17.66
C THR A 19 -17.81 -28.67 -19.11
N SER A 20 -17.51 -29.90 -19.52
CA SER A 20 -17.94 -30.40 -20.83
C SER A 20 -19.43 -30.69 -20.83
N SER A 21 -20.17 -30.13 -21.79
CA SER A 21 -21.60 -30.39 -21.94
C SER A 21 -21.90 -31.82 -22.40
N GLY A 22 -21.00 -32.44 -23.17
CA GLY A 22 -21.16 -33.79 -23.70
C GLY A 22 -20.63 -34.90 -22.78
N GLN A 23 -19.84 -34.55 -21.76
CA GLN A 23 -19.28 -35.47 -20.77
C GLN A 23 -19.15 -34.73 -19.43
N PRO A 24 -20.21 -34.65 -18.61
CA PRO A 24 -20.23 -33.84 -17.38
C PRO A 24 -19.16 -34.20 -16.34
N THR A 25 -18.55 -35.39 -16.46
CA THR A 25 -17.42 -35.83 -15.62
C THR A 25 -16.11 -35.12 -15.96
N VAL A 26 -15.99 -34.52 -17.14
CA VAL A 26 -14.85 -33.70 -17.54
C VAL A 26 -15.07 -32.28 -17.03
N THR A 27 -14.48 -31.99 -15.87
CA THR A 27 -14.53 -30.67 -15.22
C THR A 27 -13.14 -30.17 -14.84
N ALA A 28 -12.97 -28.84 -14.81
CA ALA A 28 -11.81 -28.18 -14.24
C ALA A 28 -12.29 -26.93 -13.48
N SER A 29 -11.65 -26.62 -12.35
CA SER A 29 -11.93 -25.43 -11.55
C SER A 29 -10.63 -24.68 -11.32
N VAL A 30 -10.55 -23.46 -11.86
CA VAL A 30 -9.34 -22.62 -11.78
C VAL A 30 -9.62 -21.46 -10.81
N PRO A 31 -8.89 -21.35 -9.69
CA PRO A 31 -9.03 -20.20 -8.79
C PRO A 31 -8.51 -18.94 -9.49
N VAL A 32 -9.27 -17.86 -9.39
CA VAL A 32 -8.92 -16.54 -9.91
C VAL A 32 -8.99 -15.54 -8.76
N THR A 33 -7.90 -14.81 -8.53
CA THR A 33 -7.84 -13.75 -7.52
C THR A 33 -7.42 -12.45 -8.19
N VAL A 34 -8.26 -11.43 -8.05
CA VAL A 34 -7.94 -10.06 -8.45
C VAL A 34 -7.43 -9.33 -7.22
N ARG A 35 -6.15 -8.98 -7.23
CA ARG A 35 -5.47 -8.27 -6.14
C ARG A 35 -5.58 -6.76 -6.31
N SER A 36 -5.36 -6.05 -5.22
CA SER A 36 -5.25 -4.59 -5.26
C SER A 36 -4.08 -4.13 -6.13
N ARG A 37 -4.26 -2.99 -6.80
CA ARG A 37 -3.16 -2.25 -7.41
C ARG A 37 -2.32 -1.50 -6.38
N ASN A 38 -2.90 -1.28 -5.20
CA ASN A 38 -2.23 -0.60 -4.11
C ASN A 38 -1.25 -1.56 -3.43
N LEU A 39 0.03 -1.31 -3.66
CA LEU A 39 1.17 -2.08 -3.17
C LEU A 39 1.54 -1.75 -1.72
N LEU A 40 0.80 -0.86 -1.06
CA LEU A 40 1.01 -0.58 0.35
C LEU A 40 0.53 -1.75 1.21
N SER A 41 0.99 -1.76 2.45
CA SER A 41 0.38 -2.52 3.52
C SER A 41 0.51 -1.69 4.79
N TYR A 42 -0.57 -1.57 5.53
CA TYR A 42 -0.61 -0.79 6.77
C TYR A 42 -1.67 -1.36 7.71
N GLY A 43 -1.85 -0.75 8.88
CA GLY A 43 -2.83 -1.18 9.87
C GLY A 43 -2.95 -0.16 10.99
N ALA A 44 -3.74 -0.47 12.01
CA ALA A 44 -3.84 0.40 13.18
C ALA A 44 -2.47 0.55 13.86
N ALA A 45 -2.17 1.78 14.32
CA ALA A 45 -0.90 2.12 14.93
C ALA A 45 -1.07 3.26 15.92
N GLU A 46 -0.21 3.31 16.95
CA GLU A 46 -0.09 4.47 17.83
C GLU A 46 1.39 4.74 18.06
N GLY A 47 1.79 6.00 17.99
CA GLY A 47 3.17 6.37 18.21
C GLY A 47 3.41 7.85 18.01
N ASN A 48 4.33 8.40 18.79
CA ASN A 48 4.76 9.80 18.67
C ASN A 48 3.60 10.81 18.65
N GLY A 49 2.55 10.58 19.46
CA GLY A 49 1.39 11.48 19.59
C GLY A 49 0.34 11.37 18.48
N TRP A 50 0.54 10.49 17.50
CA TRP A 50 -0.47 10.14 16.50
C TRP A 50 -1.02 8.74 16.71
N THR A 51 -2.31 8.62 16.39
CA THR A 51 -3.04 7.36 16.31
C THR A 51 -3.56 7.18 14.90
N ALA A 52 -3.27 6.04 14.29
CA ALA A 52 -3.86 5.57 13.05
C ALA A 52 -4.90 4.49 13.33
N THR A 53 -6.10 4.67 12.79
CA THR A 53 -7.13 3.64 12.71
C THR A 53 -7.46 3.35 11.25
N ILE A 54 -8.18 2.25 11.02
CA ILE A 54 -8.56 1.80 9.68
C ILE A 54 -10.07 2.00 9.53
N ASN A 55 -10.48 2.80 8.56
CA ASN A 55 -11.87 3.00 8.21
C ASN A 55 -12.48 1.75 7.57
N SER A 56 -13.80 1.72 7.44
CA SER A 56 -14.52 0.57 6.86
C SER A 56 -14.16 0.31 5.40
N ASP A 57 -13.81 1.34 4.64
CA ASP A 57 -13.31 1.24 3.27
C ASP A 57 -11.82 0.86 3.19
N GLY A 58 -11.11 0.85 4.33
CA GLY A 58 -9.70 0.54 4.47
C GLY A 58 -8.73 1.72 4.26
N SER A 59 -9.24 2.95 4.19
CA SER A 59 -8.42 4.16 4.32
C SER A 59 -7.87 4.33 5.74
N LEU A 60 -6.83 5.14 5.89
CA LEU A 60 -6.19 5.43 7.18
C LEU A 60 -6.78 6.69 7.79
N HIS A 61 -7.33 6.59 9.00
CA HIS A 61 -7.72 7.75 9.77
C HIS A 61 -6.59 8.12 10.74
N ILE A 62 -6.05 9.33 10.63
CA ILE A 62 -4.98 9.84 11.50
C ILE A 62 -5.54 10.91 12.43
N SER A 63 -5.35 10.69 13.73
CA SER A 63 -5.74 11.63 14.77
C SER A 63 -4.61 11.89 15.77
N GLY A 64 -4.66 13.04 16.43
CA GLY A 64 -3.74 13.42 17.51
C GLY A 64 -2.79 14.56 17.14
N THR A 65 -1.88 14.87 18.06
CA THR A 65 -0.85 15.91 17.86
C THR A 65 0.52 15.26 17.92
N ALA A 66 1.28 15.32 16.83
CA ALA A 66 2.59 14.71 16.79
C ALA A 66 3.51 15.26 17.90
N ALA A 67 4.38 14.41 18.43
CA ALA A 67 5.31 14.75 19.51
C ALA A 67 6.42 15.73 19.07
N GLY A 68 6.59 15.95 17.77
CA GLY A 68 7.56 16.88 17.21
C GLY A 68 7.76 16.70 15.71
N GLN A 69 8.55 17.60 15.10
CA GLN A 69 8.94 17.47 13.70
C GLN A 69 9.68 16.16 13.45
N TRP A 70 9.37 15.51 12.32
CA TRP A 70 9.92 14.22 11.88
C TRP A 70 9.64 13.05 12.83
N ARG A 71 8.64 13.21 13.70
CA ARG A 71 8.07 12.14 14.52
C ARG A 71 6.71 11.73 13.94
N GLY A 72 6.38 10.45 14.07
CA GLY A 72 5.12 9.92 13.56
C GLY A 72 5.09 8.39 13.61
N ILE A 73 4.42 7.77 12.65
CA ILE A 73 4.14 6.34 12.61
C ILE A 73 4.63 5.72 11.30
N GLY A 74 4.85 4.40 11.30
CA GLY A 74 5.21 3.71 10.08
C GLY A 74 5.03 2.20 10.16
N TRP A 75 5.01 1.57 8.98
CA TRP A 75 4.80 0.14 8.80
C TRP A 75 5.88 -0.41 7.88
N ALA A 76 6.60 -1.42 8.36
CA ALA A 76 7.55 -2.19 7.57
C ALA A 76 6.87 -3.47 7.06
N PHE A 77 7.06 -3.79 5.77
CA PHE A 77 6.51 -4.96 5.14
C PHE A 77 7.40 -5.44 3.99
N ASP A 78 7.23 -6.71 3.60
CA ASP A 78 7.99 -7.27 2.48
C ASP A 78 7.58 -6.59 1.18
N ALA A 79 8.56 -6.28 0.34
CA ALA A 79 8.33 -5.58 -0.92
C ALA A 79 7.47 -6.46 -1.85
N PRO A 80 6.24 -6.04 -2.22
CA PRO A 80 5.37 -6.85 -3.08
C PRO A 80 5.89 -6.94 -4.51
N VAL A 81 6.73 -5.98 -4.91
CA VAL A 81 7.50 -5.95 -6.16
C VAL A 81 8.90 -5.41 -5.86
N THR A 82 9.92 -5.94 -6.52
CA THR A 82 11.33 -5.58 -6.26
C THR A 82 12.00 -4.85 -7.42
N THR A 83 11.30 -4.66 -8.53
CA THR A 83 11.81 -4.02 -9.75
C THR A 83 10.73 -3.20 -10.43
N GLY A 84 11.14 -2.20 -11.22
CA GLY A 84 10.23 -1.35 -11.98
C GLY A 84 10.06 0.03 -11.37
N ARG A 85 9.20 0.84 -11.98
CA ARG A 85 8.85 2.19 -11.49
C ARG A 85 7.60 2.11 -10.64
N ILE A 86 7.54 2.92 -9.59
CA ILE A 86 6.39 3.06 -8.71
C ILE A 86 6.12 4.53 -8.39
N ARG A 87 4.85 4.85 -8.16
CA ARG A 87 4.37 6.18 -7.79
C ARG A 87 3.63 6.13 -6.47
N LEU A 88 3.86 7.10 -5.59
CA LEU A 88 3.08 7.31 -4.36
C LEU A 88 2.12 8.47 -4.57
N THR A 89 0.84 8.25 -4.32
CA THR A 89 -0.20 9.27 -4.32
C THR A 89 -0.93 9.26 -2.98
N GLN A 90 -1.10 10.45 -2.42
CA GLN A 90 -2.04 10.76 -1.34
C GLN A 90 -3.10 11.68 -1.93
N ARG A 91 -4.37 11.29 -1.83
CA ARG A 91 -5.47 12.10 -2.41
C ARG A 91 -5.76 13.35 -1.60
N GLU A 92 -5.77 13.21 -0.28
CA GLU A 92 -6.10 14.29 0.65
C GLU A 92 -4.86 15.10 0.97
N ASN A 93 -5.01 16.41 1.12
CA ASN A 93 -3.95 17.23 1.66
C ASN A 93 -4.10 17.28 3.19
N ALA A 94 -3.12 16.70 3.90
CA ALA A 94 -3.06 16.74 5.36
C ALA A 94 -1.96 17.72 5.79
N ALA A 95 -2.37 18.93 6.19
CA ALA A 95 -1.43 19.96 6.63
C ALA A 95 -0.60 19.46 7.83
N GLY A 96 0.71 19.69 7.81
CA GLY A 96 1.60 19.23 8.88
C GLY A 96 2.05 17.78 8.78
N LEU A 97 1.55 17.00 7.79
CA LEU A 97 1.87 15.59 7.60
C LEU A 97 2.60 15.36 6.27
N SER A 98 3.62 14.51 6.30
CA SER A 98 4.35 14.03 5.13
C SER A 98 4.29 12.51 5.04
N SER A 99 3.95 12.01 3.85
CA SER A 99 3.94 10.58 3.54
C SER A 99 5.14 10.20 2.68
N SER A 100 5.84 9.15 3.09
CA SER A 100 6.98 8.62 2.33
C SER A 100 7.09 7.10 2.41
N LEU A 101 7.72 6.51 1.40
CA LEU A 101 8.08 5.11 1.35
C LEU A 101 9.60 4.99 1.25
N LYS A 102 10.21 4.24 2.17
CA LYS A 102 11.64 3.94 2.18
C LYS A 102 11.89 2.48 1.82
N PHE A 103 13.03 2.24 1.18
CA PHE A 103 13.42 0.90 0.70
C PHE A 103 14.56 0.37 1.55
N TYR A 104 14.50 -0.93 1.85
CA TYR A 104 15.47 -1.64 2.67
C TYR A 104 15.86 -2.95 2.00
N ASP A 105 17.11 -3.34 2.17
CA ASP A 105 17.60 -4.66 1.78
C ASP A 105 17.31 -5.74 2.84
N GLN A 106 17.75 -6.97 2.57
CA GLN A 106 17.50 -8.13 3.42
C GLN A 106 18.18 -8.02 4.79
N SER A 107 19.23 -7.21 4.90
CA SER A 107 19.93 -6.94 6.17
C SER A 107 19.28 -5.83 7.00
N GLY A 108 18.26 -5.16 6.45
CA GLY A 108 17.60 -4.01 7.08
C GLY A 108 18.34 -2.69 6.85
N GLN A 109 19.28 -2.63 5.91
CA GLN A 109 19.94 -1.40 5.53
C GLN A 109 19.10 -0.65 4.49
N ARG A 110 18.97 0.68 4.67
CA ARG A 110 18.26 1.55 3.72
C ARG A 110 19.01 1.59 2.39
N VAL A 111 18.29 1.41 1.29
CA VAL A 111 18.82 1.47 -0.07
C VAL A 111 18.10 2.54 -0.89
N GLY A 112 18.87 3.25 -1.72
CA GLY A 112 18.37 4.29 -2.62
C GLY A 112 17.67 5.47 -1.95
N ASP A 113 16.97 6.24 -2.77
CA ASP A 113 16.18 7.39 -2.33
C ASP A 113 14.78 6.97 -1.88
N GLN A 114 14.17 7.80 -1.03
CA GLN A 114 12.78 7.57 -0.62
C GLN A 114 11.80 8.07 -1.69
N LEU A 115 10.65 7.43 -1.76
CA LEU A 115 9.52 7.87 -2.56
C LEU A 115 8.62 8.76 -1.70
N THR A 116 8.32 9.98 -2.15
CA THR A 116 7.41 10.93 -1.47
C THR A 116 6.14 11.14 -2.28
N ASN A 117 5.11 11.71 -1.65
CA ASN A 117 3.84 11.98 -2.31
C ASN A 117 4.02 12.76 -3.65
N GLY A 118 3.35 12.29 -4.70
CA GLY A 118 3.36 12.89 -6.03
C GLY A 118 4.56 12.50 -6.90
N MET A 119 5.55 11.80 -6.35
CA MET A 119 6.77 11.40 -7.07
C MET A 119 6.64 10.02 -7.69
N THR A 120 7.49 9.75 -8.68
CA THR A 120 7.71 8.42 -9.25
C THR A 120 9.19 8.08 -9.16
N VAL A 121 9.52 6.88 -8.68
CA VAL A 121 10.89 6.40 -8.57
C VAL A 121 11.03 5.02 -9.18
N THR A 122 12.24 4.69 -9.63
CA THR A 122 12.60 3.29 -9.92
C THR A 122 12.96 2.62 -8.61
N ILE A 123 12.43 1.42 -8.36
CA ILE A 123 12.75 0.65 -7.15
C ILE A 123 14.27 0.40 -7.10
N PRO A 124 14.96 0.77 -6.00
CA PRO A 124 16.39 0.55 -5.88
C PRO A 124 16.75 -0.94 -5.96
N ALA A 125 17.87 -1.26 -6.63
CA ALA A 125 18.39 -2.62 -6.69
C ALA A 125 18.68 -3.15 -5.27
N GLY A 126 18.37 -4.43 -5.02
CA GLY A 126 18.55 -5.07 -3.71
C GLY A 126 17.44 -4.79 -2.70
N THR A 127 16.39 -4.05 -3.07
CA THR A 127 15.21 -3.86 -2.21
C THR A 127 14.52 -5.19 -1.93
N SER A 128 14.29 -5.49 -0.64
CA SER A 128 13.49 -6.62 -0.18
C SER A 128 12.34 -6.20 0.74
N ARG A 129 12.44 -5.04 1.39
CA ARG A 129 11.44 -4.51 2.32
C ARG A 129 11.15 -3.06 2.06
N TRP A 130 9.89 -2.68 2.28
CA TRP A 130 9.45 -1.29 2.23
C TRP A 130 9.05 -0.84 3.63
N ARG A 131 9.21 0.46 3.92
CA ARG A 131 8.66 1.12 5.10
C ARG A 131 7.83 2.31 4.68
N LEU A 132 6.52 2.25 4.90
CA LEU A 132 5.65 3.42 4.81
C LEU A 132 5.83 4.24 6.09
N GLU A 133 6.04 5.54 5.97
CA GLU A 133 6.14 6.47 7.09
C GLU A 133 5.23 7.67 6.88
N LEU A 134 4.48 8.01 7.94
CA LEU A 134 3.75 9.26 8.07
C LEU A 134 4.44 10.05 9.17
N LEU A 135 5.02 11.20 8.82
CA LEU A 135 5.81 12.02 9.74
C LEU A 135 5.27 13.44 9.78
N CYS A 136 5.33 14.08 10.96
CA CYS A 136 5.05 15.50 11.08
C CYS A 136 6.13 16.31 10.38
N ASN A 137 5.76 17.28 9.54
CA ASN A 137 6.71 18.13 8.81
C ASN A 137 6.83 19.56 9.36
N THR A 138 6.10 19.91 10.43
CA THR A 138 6.15 21.22 11.08
C THR A 138 6.92 21.20 12.39
N ALA A 139 7.61 22.30 12.71
CA ALA A 139 8.34 22.46 13.96
C ALA A 139 7.42 22.59 15.19
N THR A 140 6.22 23.15 14.99
CA THR A 140 5.15 23.23 15.98
C THR A 140 3.98 22.38 15.50
N PRO A 141 3.86 21.12 15.96
CA PRO A 141 2.77 20.25 15.58
C PRO A 141 1.41 20.81 16.01
N ALA A 142 0.42 20.68 15.13
CA ALA A 142 -0.98 20.98 15.42
C ALA A 142 -1.77 19.68 15.48
N MET A 143 -2.98 19.76 16.04
CA MET A 143 -3.93 18.65 16.00
C MET A 143 -4.20 18.24 14.55
N THR A 144 -4.07 16.95 14.29
CA THR A 144 -4.44 16.29 13.03
C THR A 144 -5.69 15.45 13.29
N ASP A 145 -6.63 15.48 12.36
CA ASP A 145 -7.84 14.66 12.36
C ASP A 145 -8.30 14.52 10.90
N THR A 146 -7.84 13.47 10.22
CA THR A 146 -7.98 13.36 8.76
C THR A 146 -7.93 11.92 8.26
N ASP A 147 -8.70 11.64 7.22
CA ASP A 147 -8.65 10.38 6.48
C ASP A 147 -7.66 10.49 5.31
N LEU A 148 -6.88 9.44 5.10
CA LEU A 148 -5.85 9.34 4.08
C LEU A 148 -6.08 8.14 3.16
N HIS A 149 -6.23 8.43 1.88
CA HIS A 149 -6.20 7.49 0.78
C HIS A 149 -4.80 7.50 0.16
N LEU A 150 -3.91 6.70 0.75
CA LEU A 150 -2.56 6.47 0.25
C LEU A 150 -2.54 5.30 -0.73
N GLN A 151 -1.84 5.48 -1.85
CA GLN A 151 -1.65 4.45 -2.86
C GLN A 151 -0.23 4.45 -3.40
N VAL A 152 0.41 3.29 -3.38
CA VAL A 152 1.59 3.02 -4.20
C VAL A 152 1.21 2.07 -5.32
N GLU A 153 1.53 2.42 -6.55
CA GLU A 153 1.24 1.57 -7.71
C GLU A 153 2.42 1.54 -8.69
N THR A 154 2.48 0.48 -9.50
CA THR A 154 3.48 0.35 -10.57
C THR A 154 3.22 1.36 -11.69
N GLY A 155 4.29 1.91 -12.26
CA GLY A 155 4.24 2.89 -13.34
C GLY A 155 4.41 4.31 -12.84
N ASP A 156 3.97 5.26 -13.66
CA ASP A 156 4.07 6.71 -13.46
C ASP A 156 2.70 7.42 -13.45
N THR A 157 1.63 6.68 -13.71
CA THR A 157 0.25 7.17 -13.67
C THR A 157 -0.39 6.91 -12.32
N SER A 158 -1.24 7.84 -11.89
CA SER A 158 -2.09 7.66 -10.72
C SER A 158 -3.47 7.21 -11.16
N HIS A 159 -4.00 6.18 -10.54
CA HIS A 159 -5.37 5.72 -10.77
C HIS A 159 -6.30 6.07 -9.61
N GLU A 160 -7.56 5.65 -9.75
CA GLU A 160 -8.49 5.67 -8.63
C GLU A 160 -7.93 4.87 -7.45
N TRP A 161 -8.11 5.41 -6.24
CA TRP A 161 -7.62 4.76 -5.03
C TRP A 161 -8.30 3.41 -4.85
N MET A 162 -7.50 2.42 -4.49
CA MET A 162 -7.94 1.11 -4.08
C MET A 162 -7.39 0.81 -2.70
N ARG A 163 -8.23 0.23 -1.85
CA ARG A 163 -7.80 -0.35 -0.58
C ARG A 163 -6.64 -1.33 -0.81
N PRO A 164 -5.58 -1.31 0.01
CA PRO A 164 -4.55 -2.35 -0.03
C PRO A 164 -5.10 -3.74 0.28
N ASP A 165 -4.43 -4.78 -0.21
CA ASP A 165 -4.78 -6.17 0.15
C ASP A 165 -4.61 -6.43 1.66
N VAL A 166 -3.72 -5.69 2.34
CA VAL A 166 -3.41 -5.84 3.77
C VAL A 166 -3.59 -4.51 4.51
N THR A 167 -4.62 -4.44 5.36
CA THR A 167 -4.93 -3.28 6.22
C THR A 167 -4.93 -3.62 7.71
N ASN A 168 -4.28 -4.72 8.09
CA ASN A 168 -4.21 -5.22 9.47
C ASN A 168 -2.76 -5.48 9.93
N LEU A 169 -1.77 -4.83 9.30
CA LEU A 169 -0.39 -4.94 9.77
C LEU A 169 -0.27 -4.37 11.18
N SER A 170 0.27 -5.17 12.08
CA SER A 170 0.70 -4.72 13.38
C SER A 170 2.00 -3.92 13.25
N VAL A 171 2.16 -2.87 14.06
CA VAL A 171 3.38 -2.06 14.06
C VAL A 171 4.59 -2.89 14.47
N GLY A 172 5.66 -2.82 13.69
CA GLY A 172 7.02 -3.03 14.18
C GLY A 172 7.63 -1.65 14.42
N ALA A 173 8.03 -1.37 15.66
CA ALA A 173 8.65 -0.10 16.06
C ALA A 173 9.84 0.30 15.12
#